data_AF-A0A2M9PH17-F1
#
_entry.id   AF-A0A2M9PH17-F1
#
_cell.length_a   1.000
_cell.length_b   1.000
_cell.length_c   1.000
_cell.angle_alpha   90.00
_cell.angle_beta   90.00
_cell.angle_gamma   90.00
#
_symmetry.space_group_name_H-M   'P 1'
#
loop_
_entity.id
_entity.type
_entity.pdbx_description
1 polymer ?
#
loop_
_entity_poly.entity_id
_entity_poly.type
_entity_poly.pdbx_seq_one_letter_code
_entity_poly.pdbx_strand_id
1 'polypeptide(L)'
;MVTLRDASVFTADERSGWLRLRTLIGLRWMALAGQAIAAIGCLTLGIAIPMAPFLLILGCGALFNLIARMTAPSSRRLTQREAVALLLFDLIQFGALLHFTGGLANPFALMLLGPVTIGAAALSLGATVALCGAAIVMITLLSITYIPLDLPGGVQIPHHDSLTLGAWVALSAGVVLIASYARRISGEIFRMSQALTATQVALDRERRMSAIGG
;
A
#
# COMPACT_ATOMS: atom_id res chain seq x y z
N MET A 1 15.53 17.39 -30.13
CA MET A 1 15.37 16.02 -29.59
C MET A 1 14.92 16.17 -28.13
N VAL A 2 13.61 16.35 -27.90
CA VAL A 2 13.06 16.58 -26.55
C VAL A 2 12.99 15.22 -25.87
N THR A 3 13.74 15.10 -24.78
CA THR A 3 14.01 13.88 -24.02
C THR A 3 12.71 13.28 -23.47
N LEU A 4 12.44 12.00 -23.79
CA LEU A 4 11.34 11.20 -23.24
C LEU A 4 11.34 11.12 -21.69
N ARG A 5 12.45 11.54 -21.07
CA ARG A 5 12.62 11.64 -19.62
C ARG A 5 11.76 12.77 -19.01
N ASP A 6 11.61 13.91 -19.70
CA ASP A 6 10.92 15.07 -19.15
C ASP A 6 9.39 14.86 -19.10
N ALA A 7 8.80 14.26 -20.13
CA ALA A 7 7.38 13.90 -20.16
C ALA A 7 6.99 12.90 -19.05
N SER A 8 7.92 12.00 -18.67
CA SER A 8 7.69 11.04 -17.58
C SER A 8 7.69 11.70 -16.20
N VAL A 9 8.43 12.80 -16.02
CA VAL A 9 8.47 13.56 -14.77
C VAL A 9 7.23 14.44 -14.62
N PHE A 10 6.75 15.07 -15.69
CA PHE A 10 5.51 15.87 -15.65
C PHE A 10 4.27 15.02 -15.33
N THR A 11 4.14 13.82 -15.92
CA THR A 11 3.00 12.92 -15.62
C THR A 11 3.10 12.22 -14.25
N ALA A 12 4.26 12.26 -13.60
CA ALA A 12 4.47 11.71 -12.27
C ALA A 12 3.95 12.67 -11.19
N ASP A 13 4.19 13.97 -11.36
CA ASP A 13 3.76 15.00 -10.39
C ASP A 13 2.22 15.13 -10.35
N GLU A 14 1.57 15.06 -11.52
CA GLU A 14 0.10 15.06 -11.60
C GLU A 14 -0.54 13.82 -10.96
N ARG A 15 0.08 12.64 -11.07
CA ARG A 15 -0.40 11.39 -10.45
C ARG A 15 -0.16 11.37 -8.94
N SER A 16 0.99 11.84 -8.48
CA SER A 16 1.29 11.88 -7.04
C SER A 16 0.37 12.85 -6.30
N GLY A 17 0.04 13.99 -6.91
CA GLY A 17 -0.88 14.97 -6.34
C GLY A 17 -2.31 14.48 -6.18
N TRP A 18 -2.68 13.34 -6.78
CA TRP A 18 -4.00 12.73 -6.61
C TRP A 18 -4.15 11.98 -5.28
N LEU A 19 -3.07 11.56 -4.64
CA LEU A 19 -3.15 10.79 -3.40
C LEU A 19 -3.49 11.72 -2.23
N ARG A 20 -4.77 11.68 -1.84
CA ARG A 20 -5.26 12.41 -0.67
C ARG A 20 -4.82 11.67 0.59
N LEU A 21 -4.21 12.42 1.51
CA LEU A 21 -3.81 11.90 2.82
C LEU A 21 -5.00 11.23 3.56
N ARG A 22 -6.22 11.76 3.40
CA ARG A 22 -7.44 11.17 3.98
C ARG A 22 -7.69 9.74 3.51
N THR A 23 -7.51 9.45 2.23
CA THR A 23 -7.74 8.10 1.67
C THR A 23 -6.72 7.12 2.23
N LEU A 24 -5.45 7.53 2.30
CA LEU A 24 -4.39 6.73 2.92
C LEU A 24 -4.69 6.45 4.40
N ILE A 25 -5.00 7.48 5.19
CA ILE A 25 -5.32 7.30 6.61
C ILE A 25 -6.50 6.34 6.78
N GLY A 26 -7.54 6.45 5.95
CA GLY A 26 -8.68 5.53 5.97
C GLY A 26 -8.30 4.06 5.71
N LEU A 27 -7.48 3.81 4.69
CA LEU A 27 -6.96 2.47 4.39
C LEU A 27 -6.10 1.92 5.53
N ARG A 28 -5.29 2.77 6.16
CA ARG A 28 -4.48 2.37 7.31
C ARG A 28 -5.34 2.05 8.53
N TRP A 29 -6.40 2.80 8.81
CA TRP A 29 -7.36 2.46 9.86
C TRP A 29 -8.03 1.10 9.62
N MET A 30 -8.40 0.80 8.37
CA MET A 30 -8.96 -0.50 8.01
C MET A 30 -7.96 -1.63 8.27
N ALA A 31 -6.68 -1.43 7.93
CA ALA A 31 -5.64 -2.41 8.20
C ALA A 31 -5.39 -2.61 9.70
N LEU A 32 -5.29 -1.53 10.48
CA LEU A 32 -5.14 -1.59 11.94
C LEU A 32 -6.32 -2.30 12.60
N ALA A 33 -7.55 -2.03 12.13
CA ALA A 33 -8.74 -2.72 12.63
C ALA A 33 -8.69 -4.23 12.33
N GLY A 34 -8.33 -4.61 11.10
CA GLY A 34 -8.17 -6.03 10.74
C GLY A 34 -7.12 -6.74 11.59
N GLN A 35 -6.00 -6.09 11.87
CA GLN A 35 -4.93 -6.63 12.72
C GLN A 35 -5.32 -6.70 14.20
N ALA A 36 -6.08 -5.72 14.70
CA ALA A 36 -6.64 -5.78 16.05
C ALA A 36 -7.62 -6.96 16.20
N ILE A 37 -8.49 -7.17 15.20
CA ILE A 37 -9.40 -8.32 15.17
C ILE A 37 -8.60 -9.63 15.13
N ALA A 38 -7.54 -9.70 14.32
CA ALA A 38 -6.66 -10.87 14.26
C ALA A 38 -5.99 -11.19 15.60
N ALA A 39 -5.53 -10.16 16.33
CA ALA A 39 -4.94 -10.32 17.65
C ALA A 39 -5.94 -10.86 18.67
N ILE A 40 -7.19 -10.36 18.65
CA ILE A 40 -8.29 -10.90 19.45
C ILE A 40 -8.56 -12.35 19.06
N GLY A 41 -8.58 -12.67 17.77
CA GLY A 41 -8.71 -14.02 17.25
C GLY A 41 -7.64 -14.96 17.81
N CYS A 42 -6.38 -14.55 17.80
CA CYS A 42 -5.27 -15.33 18.37
C CYS A 42 -5.49 -15.62 19.86
N LEU A 43 -5.94 -14.63 20.63
CA LEU A 43 -6.27 -14.81 22.05
C LEU A 43 -7.41 -15.81 22.25
N THR A 44 -8.48 -15.72 21.46
CA THR A 44 -9.62 -16.65 21.55
C THR A 44 -9.27 -18.09 21.15
N LEU A 45 -8.31 -18.25 20.24
CA LEU A 45 -7.81 -19.55 19.78
C LEU A 45 -6.67 -20.08 20.66
N GLY A 46 -6.22 -19.35 21.68
CA GLY A 46 -5.12 -19.74 22.56
C GLY A 46 -3.74 -19.75 21.87
N ILE A 47 -3.59 -19.07 20.74
CA ILE A 47 -2.32 -18.96 20.01
C ILE A 47 -1.41 -17.99 20.77
N ALA A 48 -0.22 -18.44 21.16
CA ALA A 48 0.74 -17.60 21.84
C ALA A 48 1.42 -16.66 20.84
N ILE A 49 1.11 -15.36 20.95
CA ILE A 49 1.81 -14.30 20.23
C ILE A 49 2.52 -13.38 21.23
N PRO A 50 3.70 -12.82 20.87
CA PRO A 50 4.35 -11.76 21.64
C PRO A 50 3.46 -10.49 21.68
N MET A 51 2.53 -10.45 22.62
CA MET A 51 1.48 -9.42 22.66
C MET A 51 2.03 -8.01 22.89
N ALA A 52 3.04 -7.88 23.76
CA ALA A 52 3.65 -6.59 24.06
C ALA A 52 4.27 -5.91 22.81
N PRO A 53 5.19 -6.53 22.06
CA PRO A 53 5.72 -5.91 20.83
C PRO A 53 4.65 -5.75 19.75
N PHE A 54 3.70 -6.69 19.63
CA PHE A 54 2.60 -6.57 18.68
C PHE A 54 1.75 -5.32 18.93
N LEU A 55 1.29 -5.12 20.17
CA LEU A 55 0.49 -3.95 20.56
C LEU A 55 1.28 -2.65 20.47
N LEU A 56 2.59 -2.67 20.77
CA LEU A 56 3.45 -1.51 20.62
C LEU A 56 3.52 -1.08 19.14
N ILE A 57 3.79 -2.00 18.23
CA ILE A 57 3.87 -1.70 16.79
C ILE A 57 2.51 -1.23 16.25
N LEU A 58 1.42 -1.89 16.66
CA LEU A 58 0.05 -1.49 16.29
C LEU A 58 -0.27 -0.09 16.81
N GLY A 59 0.07 0.19 18.08
CA GLY A 59 -0.11 1.48 18.75
C GLY A 59 0.71 2.60 18.11
N CYS A 60 1.96 2.33 17.72
CA CYS A 60 2.79 3.30 16.99
C CYS A 60 2.15 3.71 15.66
N GLY A 61 1.60 2.77 14.88
CA GLY A 61 0.90 3.11 13.64
C GLY A 61 -0.41 3.86 13.88
N ALA A 62 -1.16 3.50 14.93
CA ALA A 62 -2.37 4.23 15.32
C ALA A 62 -2.05 5.67 15.74
N LEU A 63 -1.00 5.87 16.54
CA LEU A 63 -0.52 7.18 16.97
C LEU A 63 -0.03 8.02 15.78
N PHE A 64 0.74 7.42 14.88
CA PHE A 64 1.19 8.07 13.66
C PHE A 64 -0.01 8.57 12.83
N ASN A 65 -1.03 7.73 12.63
CA ASN A 65 -2.24 8.12 11.90
C ASN A 65 -3.02 9.23 12.61
N LEU A 66 -3.09 9.20 13.94
CA LEU A 66 -3.76 10.21 14.73
C LEU A 66 -3.06 11.57 14.59
N ILE A 67 -1.74 11.61 14.73
CA ILE A 67 -0.93 12.81 14.51
C ILE A 67 -1.13 13.32 13.08
N ALA A 68 -0.98 12.46 12.08
CA ALA A 68 -1.15 12.84 10.67
C ALA A 68 -2.54 13.43 10.40
N ARG A 69 -3.59 12.92 11.04
CA ARG A 69 -4.97 13.44 10.93
C ARG A 69 -5.13 14.80 11.61
N MET A 70 -4.46 15.03 12.74
CA MET A 70 -4.56 16.29 13.49
C MET A 70 -3.74 17.43 12.86
N THR A 71 -2.57 17.11 12.30
CA THR A 71 -1.63 18.12 11.80
C THR A 71 -1.88 18.53 10.34
N ALA A 72 -2.55 17.68 9.54
CA ALA A 72 -2.67 17.91 8.11
C ALA A 72 -4.09 18.35 7.70
N PRO A 73 -4.22 19.40 6.87
CA PRO A 73 -5.51 19.79 6.31
C PRO A 73 -6.16 18.65 5.51
N SER A 74 -7.47 18.46 5.66
CA SER A 74 -8.24 17.37 5.03
C SER A 74 -8.15 17.29 3.51
N SER A 75 -7.76 18.37 2.83
CA SER A 75 -7.58 18.46 1.37
C SER A 75 -6.10 18.42 0.92
N ARG A 76 -5.16 18.23 1.85
CA ARG A 76 -3.72 18.22 1.54
C ARG A 76 -3.38 17.05 0.63
N ARG A 77 -2.83 17.40 -0.53
CA ARG A 77 -2.23 16.47 -1.48
C ARG A 77 -0.82 16.15 -1.02
N LEU A 78 -0.46 14.88 -1.04
CA LEU A 78 0.88 14.46 -0.65
C LEU A 78 1.85 14.65 -1.80
N THR A 79 3.03 15.17 -1.48
CA THR A 79 4.15 15.11 -2.40
C THR A 79 4.57 13.65 -2.59
N GLN A 80 5.22 13.36 -3.72
CA GLN A 80 5.65 11.99 -4.02
C GLN A 80 6.55 11.40 -2.93
N ARG A 81 7.44 12.24 -2.35
CA ARG A 81 8.35 11.80 -1.28
C ARG A 81 7.59 11.44 0.00
N GLU A 82 6.60 12.24 0.39
CA GLU A 82 5.78 11.95 1.56
C GLU A 82 4.97 10.66 1.37
N ALA A 83 4.37 10.48 0.19
CA ALA A 83 3.62 9.26 -0.12
C ALA A 83 4.52 8.02 -0.10
N VAL A 84 5.73 8.09 -0.68
CA VAL A 84 6.72 6.99 -0.60
C VAL A 84 7.11 6.70 0.84
N ALA A 85 7.42 7.73 1.64
CA ALA A 85 7.81 7.55 3.03
C ALA A 85 6.70 6.89 3.86
N LEU A 86 5.45 7.30 3.66
CA LEU A 86 4.28 6.71 4.32
C LEU A 86 4.10 5.23 3.96
N LEU A 87 4.21 4.89 2.67
CA LEU A 87 4.03 3.52 2.21
C LEU A 87 5.19 2.61 2.61
N LEU A 88 6.42 3.14 2.67
CA LEU A 88 7.57 2.41 3.23
C LEU A 88 7.41 2.17 4.73
N PHE A 89 6.92 3.17 5.48
CA PHE A 89 6.59 3.00 6.88
C PHE A 89 5.54 1.90 7.07
N ASP A 90 4.48 1.87 6.25
CA ASP A 90 3.46 0.81 6.28
C ASP A 90 4.05 -0.57 6.02
N LEU A 91 4.95 -0.66 5.04
CA LEU A 91 5.61 -1.92 4.72
C LEU A 91 6.48 -2.43 5.87
N ILE A 92 7.22 -1.53 6.53
CA ILE A 92 8.03 -1.86 7.72
C ILE A 92 7.12 -2.27 8.88
N GLN A 93 6.03 -1.53 9.11
CA GLN A 93 5.08 -1.83 10.18
C GLN A 93 4.45 -3.22 9.98
N PHE A 94 3.98 -3.52 8.77
CA PHE A 94 3.45 -4.84 8.44
C PHE A 94 4.51 -5.92 8.54
N GLY A 95 5.73 -5.66 8.05
CA GLY A 95 6.84 -6.59 8.18
C GLY A 95 7.14 -6.93 9.64
N ALA A 96 7.21 -5.91 10.51
CA ALA A 96 7.44 -6.10 11.93
C ALA A 96 6.31 -6.91 12.59
N LEU A 97 5.05 -6.61 12.31
CA LEU A 97 3.92 -7.39 12.84
C LEU A 97 3.95 -8.85 12.36
N LEU A 98 4.25 -9.09 11.09
CA LEU A 98 4.36 -10.43 10.52
C LEU A 98 5.52 -11.21 11.13
N HIS A 99 6.65 -10.56 11.40
CA HIS A 99 7.80 -11.18 12.06
C HIS A 99 7.40 -11.77 13.43
N PHE A 100 6.60 -11.06 14.22
CA PHE A 100 6.11 -11.54 15.53
C PHE A 100 4.93 -12.52 15.43
N THR A 101 4.39 -12.77 14.24
CA THR A 101 3.17 -13.55 14.04
C THR A 101 3.34 -14.67 13.01
N GLY A 102 4.52 -15.27 12.91
CA GLY A 102 4.76 -16.46 12.06
C GLY A 102 5.26 -16.18 10.63
N GLY A 103 5.67 -14.95 10.33
CA GLY A 103 6.31 -14.61 9.06
C GLY A 103 5.38 -14.77 7.85
N LEU A 104 5.88 -15.41 6.79
CA LEU A 104 5.11 -15.63 5.56
C LEU A 104 4.01 -16.68 5.67
N ALA A 105 4.05 -17.54 6.69
CA ALA A 105 2.97 -18.50 6.96
C ALA A 105 1.70 -17.81 7.50
N ASN A 106 1.82 -16.56 7.92
CA ASN A 106 0.69 -15.78 8.39
C ASN A 106 -0.22 -15.39 7.21
N PRO A 107 -1.55 -15.66 7.29
CA PRO A 107 -2.48 -15.32 6.21
C PRO A 107 -2.53 -13.81 5.91
N PHE A 108 -2.20 -12.94 6.87
CA PHE A 108 -2.09 -11.49 6.67
C PHE A 108 -0.82 -11.05 5.94
N ALA A 109 0.08 -11.97 5.55
CA ALA A 109 1.24 -11.63 4.73
C ALA A 109 0.84 -10.99 3.39
N LEU A 110 -0.36 -11.31 2.87
CA LEU A 110 -0.95 -10.66 1.69
C LEU A 110 -1.18 -9.14 1.88
N MET A 111 -1.26 -8.63 3.11
CA MET A 111 -1.41 -7.19 3.37
C MET A 111 -0.18 -6.38 2.96
N LEU A 112 1.00 -7.01 2.80
CA LEU A 112 2.19 -6.37 2.22
C LEU A 112 1.94 -5.87 0.79
N LEU A 113 0.95 -6.44 0.09
CA LEU A 113 0.53 -6.02 -1.25
C LEU A 113 -0.22 -4.69 -1.25
N GLY A 114 -0.86 -4.32 -0.12
CA GLY A 114 -1.66 -3.10 -0.01
C GLY A 114 -0.86 -1.82 -0.31
N PRO A 115 0.24 -1.54 0.43
CA PRO A 115 1.06 -0.36 0.19
C PRO A 115 1.64 -0.32 -1.24
N VAL A 116 2.04 -1.48 -1.76
CA VAL A 116 2.53 -1.62 -3.15
C VAL A 116 1.45 -1.25 -4.15
N THR A 117 0.22 -1.73 -3.95
CA THR A 117 -0.94 -1.44 -4.82
C THR A 117 -1.22 0.05 -4.86
N ILE A 118 -1.28 0.70 -3.69
CA ILE A 118 -1.52 2.14 -3.57
C ILE A 118 -0.39 2.92 -4.24
N GLY A 119 0.85 2.54 -3.97
CA GLY A 119 2.02 3.16 -4.59
C GLY A 119 2.08 2.99 -6.10
N ALA A 120 1.63 1.85 -6.62
CA ALA A 120 1.58 1.58 -8.06
C ALA A 120 0.49 2.40 -8.78
N ALA A 121 -0.65 2.60 -8.13
CA ALA A 121 -1.75 3.41 -8.64
C ALA A 121 -1.41 4.92 -8.65
N ALA A 122 -0.67 5.40 -7.66
CA ALA A 122 -0.51 6.84 -7.40
C ALA A 122 0.88 7.42 -7.69
N LEU A 123 1.96 6.63 -7.71
CA LEU A 123 3.33 7.16 -7.80
C LEU A 123 3.94 7.09 -9.20
N SER A 124 5.08 7.78 -9.40
CA SER A 124 5.93 7.59 -10.57
C SER A 124 6.45 6.15 -10.70
N LEU A 125 6.85 5.78 -11.92
CA LEU A 125 7.39 4.43 -12.18
C LEU A 125 8.58 4.11 -11.28
N GLY A 126 9.54 5.04 -11.17
CA GLY A 126 10.72 4.85 -10.32
C GLY A 126 10.37 4.64 -8.86
N ALA A 127 9.43 5.43 -8.32
CA ALA A 127 8.98 5.30 -6.94
C ALA A 127 8.22 3.98 -6.68
N THR A 128 7.36 3.56 -7.62
CA THR A 128 6.69 2.25 -7.54
C THR A 128 7.70 1.10 -7.60
N VAL A 129 8.68 1.15 -8.50
CA VAL A 129 9.72 0.11 -8.60
C VAL A 129 10.52 0.04 -7.30
N ALA A 130 10.91 1.18 -6.73
CA ALA A 130 11.59 1.22 -5.43
C ALA A 130 10.73 0.59 -4.32
N LEU A 131 9.44 0.89 -4.27
CA LEU A 131 8.51 0.33 -3.29
C LEU A 131 8.30 -1.18 -3.48
N CYS A 132 8.21 -1.66 -4.72
CA CYS A 132 8.15 -3.10 -5.03
C CYS A 132 9.43 -3.82 -4.61
N GLY A 133 10.59 -3.22 -4.88
CA GLY A 133 11.88 -3.74 -4.42
C GLY A 133 11.93 -3.84 -2.90
N ALA A 134 11.53 -2.79 -2.19
CA ALA A 134 11.43 -2.81 -0.73
C ALA A 134 10.49 -3.91 -0.22
N ALA A 135 9.34 -4.13 -0.88
CA ALA A 135 8.41 -5.19 -0.52
C ALA A 135 9.00 -6.58 -0.73
N ILE A 136 9.68 -6.84 -1.85
CA ILE A 136 10.35 -8.12 -2.11
C ILE A 136 11.48 -8.36 -1.11
N VAL A 137 12.25 -7.33 -0.75
CA VAL A 137 13.27 -7.41 0.31
C VAL A 137 12.61 -7.78 1.65
N MET A 138 11.49 -7.15 2.01
CA MET A 138 10.75 -7.47 3.23
C MET A 138 10.22 -8.91 3.22
N ILE A 139 9.63 -9.36 2.10
CA ILE A 139 9.15 -10.74 1.93
C ILE A 139 10.31 -11.74 2.10
N THR A 140 11.46 -11.43 1.50
CA THR A 140 12.66 -12.27 1.61
C THR A 140 13.20 -12.29 3.04
N LEU A 141 13.20 -11.15 3.72
CA LEU A 141 13.59 -11.08 5.14
C LEU A 141 12.66 -11.91 6.01
N LEU A 142 11.34 -11.87 5.74
CA LEU A 142 10.34 -12.64 6.48
C LEU A 142 10.35 -14.15 6.16
N SER A 143 10.88 -14.57 5.01
CA SER A 143 11.06 -16.00 4.73
C SER A 143 12.21 -16.61 5.53
N ILE A 144 13.19 -15.79 5.94
CA ILE A 144 14.38 -16.25 6.68
C ILE A 144 14.34 -15.88 8.17
N THR A 145 13.63 -14.82 8.55
CA THR A 145 13.54 -14.33 9.93
C THR A 145 12.10 -14.11 10.35
N TYR A 146 11.63 -14.90 11.32
CA TYR A 146 10.35 -14.71 11.98
C TYR A 146 10.31 -15.55 13.26
N ILE A 147 9.39 -15.22 14.15
CA ILE A 147 9.11 -16.00 15.36
C ILE A 147 7.98 -16.98 15.02
N PRO A 148 8.23 -18.31 15.10
CA PRO A 148 7.20 -19.30 14.85
C PRO A 148 6.09 -19.18 15.89
N LEU A 149 4.86 -19.45 15.45
CA LEU A 149 3.68 -19.45 16.32
C LEU A 149 3.59 -20.78 17.06
N ASP A 150 3.44 -20.71 18.38
CA ASP A 150 3.11 -21.88 19.19
C ASP A 150 1.58 -22.03 19.27
N LEU A 151 1.06 -23.18 18.84
CA LEU A 151 -0.36 -23.49 18.97
C LEU A 151 -0.67 -24.00 20.38
N PRO A 152 -1.95 -23.92 20.80
CA PRO A 152 -2.40 -24.55 22.04
C PRO A 152 -1.95 -26.00 22.14
N GLY A 153 -1.40 -26.37 23.30
CA GLY A 153 -0.93 -27.73 23.56
C GLY A 153 0.53 -28.00 23.13
N GLY A 154 1.29 -26.96 22.76
CA GLY A 154 2.73 -27.09 22.44
C GLY A 154 3.00 -27.71 21.07
N VAL A 155 1.98 -27.81 20.23
CA VAL A 155 2.13 -28.23 18.84
C VAL A 155 2.74 -27.06 18.08
N GLN A 156 3.97 -27.22 17.61
CA GLN A 156 4.54 -26.27 16.66
C GLN A 156 4.04 -26.64 15.26
N ILE A 157 3.62 -25.64 14.48
CA ILE A 157 3.37 -25.88 13.05
C ILE A 157 4.72 -26.26 12.45
N PRO A 158 4.89 -27.49 11.92
CA PRO A 158 6.17 -27.91 11.39
C PRO A 158 6.55 -27.01 10.23
N HIS A 159 7.72 -26.37 10.34
CA HIS A 159 8.27 -25.58 9.26
C HIS A 159 8.45 -26.45 8.02
N HIS A 160 7.77 -26.11 6.93
CA HIS A 160 7.94 -26.76 5.64
C HIS A 160 8.57 -25.75 4.70
N ASP A 161 9.86 -25.93 4.42
CA ASP A 161 10.64 -25.05 3.52
C ASP A 161 9.96 -24.88 2.16
N SER A 162 9.32 -25.93 1.65
CA SER A 162 8.56 -25.91 0.40
C SER A 162 7.34 -24.97 0.45
N LEU A 163 6.63 -24.92 1.58
CA LEU A 163 5.48 -24.04 1.76
C LEU A 163 5.93 -22.59 1.91
N THR A 164 7.02 -22.35 2.65
CA THR A 164 7.62 -21.02 2.78
C THR A 164 8.11 -20.49 1.43
N LEU A 165 8.77 -21.33 0.64
CA LEU A 165 9.20 -20.99 -0.72
C LEU A 165 8.00 -20.71 -1.63
N GLY A 166 6.94 -21.52 -1.53
CA GLY A 166 5.68 -21.28 -2.23
C GLY A 166 5.07 -19.93 -1.86
N ALA A 167 5.04 -19.58 -0.57
CA ALA A 167 4.55 -18.29 -0.09
C ALA A 167 5.42 -17.13 -0.57
N TRP A 168 6.76 -17.29 -0.55
CA TRP A 168 7.70 -16.29 -1.05
C TRP A 168 7.49 -16.03 -2.56
N VAL A 169 7.37 -17.09 -3.36
CA VAL A 169 7.11 -16.98 -4.81
C VAL A 169 5.75 -16.32 -5.05
N ALA A 170 4.70 -16.78 -4.35
CA ALA A 170 3.35 -16.25 -4.52
C ALA A 170 3.25 -14.76 -4.17
N LEU A 171 3.85 -14.34 -3.05
CA LEU A 171 3.83 -12.94 -2.63
C LEU A 171 4.70 -12.06 -3.54
N SER A 172 5.87 -12.54 -3.95
CA SER A 172 6.75 -11.80 -4.86
C SER A 172 6.11 -11.62 -6.24
N ALA A 173 5.49 -12.68 -6.78
CA ALA A 173 4.71 -12.60 -8.00
C ALA A 173 3.49 -11.69 -7.83
N GLY A 174 2.81 -11.76 -6.68
CA GLY A 174 1.69 -10.89 -6.32
C GLY A 174 2.08 -9.42 -6.31
N VAL A 175 3.24 -9.07 -5.75
CA VAL A 175 3.79 -7.70 -5.76
C VAL A 175 3.92 -7.20 -7.19
N VAL A 176 4.57 -7.97 -8.06
CA VAL A 176 4.79 -7.59 -9.45
C VAL A 176 3.48 -7.48 -10.23
N LEU A 177 2.62 -8.49 -10.12
CA LEU A 177 1.35 -8.57 -10.84
C LEU A 177 0.41 -7.43 -10.42
N ILE A 178 0.16 -7.27 -9.13
CA ILE A 178 -0.80 -6.27 -8.64
C ILE A 178 -0.26 -4.87 -8.89
N ALA A 179 1.04 -4.62 -8.69
CA ALA A 179 1.63 -3.32 -9.04
C ALA A 179 1.47 -3.01 -10.54
N SER A 180 1.74 -3.98 -11.41
CA SER A 180 1.59 -3.80 -12.86
C SER A 180 0.13 -3.52 -13.26
N TYR A 181 -0.81 -4.23 -12.65
CA TYR A 181 -2.24 -4.10 -12.94
C TYR A 181 -2.81 -2.78 -12.42
N ALA A 182 -2.53 -2.44 -11.16
CA ALA A 182 -2.95 -1.18 -10.56
C ALA A 182 -2.43 0.02 -11.37
N ARG A 183 -1.16 -0.03 -11.81
CA ARG A 183 -0.58 1.01 -12.65
C ARG A 183 -1.26 1.13 -14.02
N ARG A 184 -1.60 0.00 -14.66
CA ARG A 184 -2.32 -0.01 -15.95
C ARG A 184 -3.70 0.62 -15.80
N ILE A 185 -4.48 0.17 -14.83
CA ILE A 185 -5.83 0.69 -14.55
C ILE A 185 -5.78 2.19 -14.27
N SER A 186 -4.89 2.64 -13.37
CA SER A 186 -4.80 4.06 -13.04
C SER A 186 -4.38 4.90 -14.25
N GLY A 187 -3.57 4.36 -15.16
CA GLY A 187 -3.23 5.01 -16.43
C GLY A 187 -4.44 5.17 -17.35
N GLU A 188 -5.29 4.16 -17.46
CA GLU A 188 -6.53 4.19 -18.26
C GLU A 188 -7.53 5.21 -17.70
N ILE A 189 -7.76 5.18 -16.39
CA ILE A 189 -8.65 6.12 -15.70
C ILE A 189 -8.18 7.57 -15.93
N PHE A 190 -6.88 7.82 -15.85
CA PHE A 190 -6.33 9.16 -16.06
C PHE A 190 -6.53 9.68 -17.49
N ARG A 191 -6.36 8.80 -18.49
CA ARG A 191 -6.62 9.13 -19.90
C ARG A 191 -8.10 9.43 -20.14
N MET A 192 -8.99 8.63 -19.56
CA MET A 192 -10.43 8.82 -19.66
C MET A 192 -10.87 10.16 -19.03
N SER A 193 -10.32 10.49 -17.85
CA SER A 193 -10.59 11.77 -17.19
C SER A 193 -10.15 12.96 -18.04
N GLN A 194 -8.97 12.90 -18.66
CA GLN A 194 -8.49 13.98 -19.54
C GLN A 194 -9.37 14.16 -20.78
N ALA A 195 -9.79 13.05 -21.40
CA ALA A 195 -10.69 13.10 -22.55
C ALA A 195 -12.03 13.75 -22.19
N LEU A 196 -12.62 13.39 -21.04
CA LEU A 196 -13.87 13.98 -20.56
C LEU A 196 -13.74 15.49 -20.32
N THR A 197 -12.65 15.92 -19.67
CA THR A 197 -12.38 17.34 -19.44
C THR A 197 -12.19 18.10 -20.76
N ALA A 198 -11.52 17.52 -21.75
CA ALA A 198 -11.37 18.12 -23.07
C ALA A 198 -12.73 18.29 -23.78
N THR A 199 -13.61 17.29 -23.70
CA THR A 199 -14.97 17.38 -24.27
C THR A 199 -15.80 18.45 -23.58
N GLN A 200 -15.73 18.57 -22.26
CA GLN A 200 -16.43 19.63 -21.51
C GLN A 200 -15.95 21.02 -21.94
N VAL A 201 -14.65 21.22 -22.12
CA VAL A 201 -14.09 22.48 -22.60
C VAL A 201 -14.54 22.79 -24.03
N ALA A 202 -14.65 21.78 -24.91
CA ALA A 202 -15.16 21.95 -26.26
C ALA A 202 -16.66 22.31 -26.28
N LEU A 203 -17.49 21.63 -25.49
CA LEU A 203 -18.93 21.91 -25.35
C LEU A 203 -19.19 23.30 -24.76
N ASP A 204 -18.41 23.73 -23.77
CA ASP A 204 -18.53 25.07 -23.20
C ASP A 204 -18.14 26.16 -24.22
N ARG A 205 -17.21 25.87 -25.13
CA ARG A 205 -16.88 26.76 -26.25
C ARG A 205 -18.02 26.86 -27.26
N GLU A 206 -18.64 25.74 -27.66
CA GLU A 206 -19.80 25.75 -28.56
C GLU A 206 -20.98 26.51 -27.96
N ARG A 207 -21.28 26.30 -26.68
CA ARG A 207 -22.35 27.02 -25.96
C ARG A 207 -22.11 28.52 -25.92
N ARG A 208 -20.86 28.96 -25.73
CA ARG A 208 -20.52 30.39 -25.77
C ARG A 208 -20.67 31.00 -27.16
N MET A 209 -20.32 30.27 -28.22
CA MET A 209 -20.47 30.77 -29.60
C MET A 209 -21.94 30.85 -30.03
N SER A 210 -22.77 29.88 -29.64
CA SER A 210 -24.20 29.92 -29.92
C SER A 210 -24.95 31.04 -29.17
N ALA A 211 -24.40 31.56 -28.07
CA ALA A 211 -24.99 32.64 -27.29
C ALA A 211 -24.66 34.06 -27.81
N ILE A 212 -23.72 34.19 -28.76
CA ILE A 212 -23.28 35.49 -29.33
C ILE A 212 -23.83 35.69 -30.76
N GLY A 213 -24.27 34.61 -31.42
CA GLY A 213 -24.76 34.60 -32.79
C GLY A 213 -26.29 34.59 -32.96
N GLY A 214 -27.06 34.74 -31.88
CA GLY A 214 -28.51 34.90 -31.89
C GLY A 214 -28.91 36.20 -31.20
#